data_AF-A0A7C9LR86-F1
#
_entry.id   AF-A0A7C9LR86-F1
#
_cell.length_a   1.000
_cell.length_b   1.000
_cell.length_c   1.000
_cell.angle_alpha   90.00
_cell.angle_beta   90.00
_cell.angle_gamma   90.00
#
_symmetry.space_group_name_H-M   'P 1'
#
loop_
_entity.id
_entity.type
_entity.pdbx_description
1 polymer ?
#
loop_
_entity_poly.entity_id
_entity_poly.type
_entity_poly.pdbx_seq_one_letter_code
_entity_poly.pdbx_strand_id
1 'polypeptide(L)'
;MAKTKVDLTIPKGVQANAQRGLELRREHGYGGTKVGEATAHLLAAGGAVTARKARHISRYFPRHAGDNLDETGKSGKPSRGYIAWLLWGGDAGRTWSEKVVGQLDRAETGASAQSA
;
A
#
# COMPACT_ATOMS: atom_id res chain seq x y z
N MET A 1 -20.44 -24.92 -1.50
CA MET A 1 -20.40 -23.45 -1.35
C MET A 1 -19.15 -22.93 -2.05
N ALA A 2 -19.26 -21.91 -2.91
CA ALA A 2 -18.11 -21.37 -3.62
C ALA A 2 -17.14 -20.71 -2.61
N LYS A 3 -15.86 -21.13 -2.61
CA LYS A 3 -14.80 -20.43 -1.87
C LYS A 3 -14.64 -19.06 -2.53
N THR A 4 -15.15 -18.00 -1.93
CA THR A 4 -14.96 -16.63 -2.44
C THR A 4 -13.47 -16.30 -2.40
N LYS A 5 -12.84 -16.22 -3.58
CA LYS A 5 -11.43 -15.83 -3.72
C LYS A 5 -11.29 -14.36 -3.35
N VAL A 6 -10.33 -14.03 -2.48
CA VAL A 6 -10.04 -12.64 -2.10
C VAL A 6 -9.57 -11.88 -3.33
N ASP A 7 -10.17 -10.71 -3.59
CA ASP A 7 -9.74 -9.81 -4.66
C ASP A 7 -8.47 -9.05 -4.24
N LEU A 8 -7.39 -9.25 -5.00
CA LEU A 8 -6.08 -8.65 -4.76
C LEU A 8 -5.70 -7.62 -5.84
N THR A 9 -6.70 -7.16 -6.61
CA THR A 9 -6.52 -6.12 -7.62
C THR A 9 -6.18 -4.80 -6.95
N ILE A 10 -5.17 -4.11 -7.45
CA ILE A 10 -4.72 -2.81 -6.95
C ILE A 10 -5.74 -1.74 -7.36
N PRO A 11 -6.40 -1.03 -6.41
CA PRO A 11 -7.38 -0.01 -6.74
C PRO A 11 -6.76 1.21 -7.43
N LYS A 12 -7.58 1.94 -8.19
CA LYS A 12 -7.12 3.15 -8.92
C LYS A 12 -6.58 4.24 -8.01
N GLY A 13 -7.14 4.43 -6.81
CA GLY A 13 -6.60 5.38 -5.82
C GLY A 13 -5.19 5.01 -5.34
N VAL A 14 -4.89 3.71 -5.23
CA VAL A 14 -3.56 3.22 -4.86
C VAL A 14 -2.56 3.49 -5.99
N GLN A 15 -2.97 3.22 -7.24
CA GLN A 15 -2.17 3.52 -8.44
C GLN A 15 -1.82 5.01 -8.52
N ALA A 16 -2.83 5.88 -8.36
CA ALA A 16 -2.65 7.33 -8.42
C ALA A 16 -1.71 7.86 -7.33
N ASN A 17 -1.86 7.39 -6.09
CA ASN A 17 -0.97 7.78 -5.00
C ASN A 17 0.47 7.33 -5.24
N ALA A 18 0.67 6.08 -5.69
CA ALA A 18 2.00 5.56 -5.99
C ALA A 18 2.68 6.36 -7.11
N GLN A 19 1.93 6.69 -8.17
CA GLN A 19 2.42 7.55 -9.25
C GLN A 19 2.80 8.94 -8.73
N ARG A 20 1.94 9.57 -7.92
CA ARG A 20 2.24 10.87 -7.32
C ARG A 20 3.49 10.82 -6.42
N GLY A 21 3.65 9.76 -5.65
CA GLY A 21 4.84 9.55 -4.81
C GLY A 21 6.13 9.45 -5.63
N LEU A 22 6.09 8.75 -6.77
CA LEU A 22 7.23 8.65 -7.70
C LEU A 22 7.58 10.01 -8.32
N GLU A 23 6.58 10.79 -8.71
CA GLU A 23 6.78 12.15 -9.22
C GLU A 23 7.44 13.06 -8.19
N LEU A 24 6.91 13.10 -6.96
CA LEU A 24 7.47 13.92 -5.88
C LEU A 24 8.89 13.50 -5.51
N ARG A 25 9.15 12.19 -5.49
CA ARG A 25 10.50 11.68 -5.21
C ARG A 25 11.49 12.07 -6.32
N ARG A 26 11.06 12.05 -7.59
CA ARG A 26 11.88 12.51 -8.72
C ARG A 26 12.15 14.01 -8.64
N GLU A 27 11.15 14.80 -8.25
CA GLU A 27 11.25 16.25 -8.14
C GLU A 27 12.17 16.69 -6.99
N HIS A 28 12.06 16.06 -5.82
CA HIS A 28 12.76 16.52 -4.61
C HIS A 28 13.99 15.69 -4.24
N GLY A 29 14.18 14.51 -4.84
CA GLY A 29 15.34 13.65 -4.60
C GLY A 29 15.33 12.93 -3.24
N TYR A 30 14.20 12.93 -2.53
CA TYR A 30 14.04 12.23 -1.25
C TYR A 30 12.67 11.59 -1.07
N GLY A 31 12.54 10.79 -0.01
CA GLY A 31 11.31 10.08 0.34
C GLY A 31 11.42 8.57 0.08
N GLY A 32 11.14 7.78 1.11
CA GLY A 32 11.19 6.32 1.04
C GLY A 32 12.59 5.72 0.80
N THR A 33 12.60 4.41 0.59
CA THR A 33 13.79 3.61 0.26
C THR A 33 13.65 3.02 -1.14
N LYS A 34 14.70 2.35 -1.66
CA LYS A 34 14.61 1.58 -2.92
C LYS A 34 13.47 0.55 -2.91
N VAL A 35 13.15 -0.02 -1.74
CA VAL A 35 12.02 -0.95 -1.58
C VAL A 35 10.67 -0.23 -1.74
N GLY A 36 10.57 0.99 -1.18
CA GLY A 36 9.39 1.84 -1.35
C GLY A 36 9.19 2.25 -2.80
N GLU A 37 10.25 2.69 -3.47
CA GLU A 37 10.24 3.04 -4.90
C GLU A 37 9.83 1.87 -5.79
N ALA A 38 10.43 0.68 -5.60
CA ALA A 38 10.04 -0.52 -6.34
C ALA A 38 8.58 -0.92 -6.07
N THR A 39 8.11 -0.74 -4.84
CA THR A 39 6.70 -0.96 -4.49
C THR A 39 5.79 0.03 -5.20
N ALA A 40 6.18 1.30 -5.28
CA ALA A 40 5.42 2.32 -5.97
C ALA A 40 5.30 2.04 -7.47
N HIS A 41 6.38 1.61 -8.14
CA HIS A 41 6.32 1.22 -9.55
C HIS A 41 5.35 0.05 -9.79
N LEU A 42 5.40 -0.98 -8.94
CA LEU A 42 4.46 -2.10 -8.98
C LEU A 42 3.02 -1.63 -8.78
N LEU A 43 2.78 -0.76 -7.79
CA LEU A 43 1.46 -0.24 -7.50
C LEU A 43 0.92 0.63 -8.63
N ALA A 44 1.74 1.52 -9.19
CA ALA A 44 1.37 2.42 -10.28
C ALA A 44 1.05 1.67 -11.58
N ALA A 45 1.76 0.56 -11.86
CA ALA A 45 1.48 -0.30 -13.01
C ALA A 45 0.09 -0.98 -12.92
N GLY A 46 -0.47 -1.12 -11.71
CA GLY A 46 -1.75 -1.76 -11.48
C GLY A 46 -1.71 -3.29 -11.62
N GLY A 47 -2.84 -3.89 -11.94
CA GLY A 47 -3.02 -5.34 -11.92
C GLY A 47 -3.29 -5.88 -10.53
N ALA A 48 -2.94 -7.15 -10.28
CA ALA A 48 -3.15 -7.82 -8.99
C ALA A 48 -1.83 -8.18 -8.32
N VAL A 49 -1.83 -8.16 -6.99
CA VAL A 49 -0.66 -8.58 -6.19
C VAL A 49 -0.85 -9.99 -5.62
N THR A 50 0.25 -10.58 -5.16
CA THR A 50 0.18 -11.81 -4.35
C THR A 50 -0.29 -11.50 -2.93
N ALA A 51 -0.89 -12.48 -2.24
CA ALA A 51 -1.25 -12.38 -0.83
C ALA A 51 -0.05 -11.96 0.05
N ARG A 52 1.13 -12.53 -0.21
CA ARG A 52 2.40 -12.15 0.43
C ARG A 52 2.71 -10.65 0.25
N LYS A 53 2.54 -10.12 -0.97
CA LYS A 53 2.81 -8.72 -1.25
C LYS A 53 1.78 -7.79 -0.61
N ALA A 54 0.49 -8.16 -0.60
CA ALA A 54 -0.55 -7.41 0.11
C ALA A 54 -0.26 -7.32 1.62
N ARG A 55 0.13 -8.43 2.25
CA ARG A 55 0.57 -8.47 3.66
C ARG A 55 1.79 -7.59 3.91
N HIS A 56 2.77 -7.60 3.01
CA HIS A 56 3.95 -6.74 3.11
C HIS A 56 3.58 -5.25 3.02
N ILE A 57 2.68 -4.87 2.10
CA ILE A 57 2.17 -3.50 2.00
C ILE A 57 1.41 -3.10 3.26
N SER A 58 0.51 -3.93 3.78
CA SER A 58 -0.25 -3.63 4.99
C SER A 58 0.64 -3.38 6.22
N ARG A 59 1.73 -4.14 6.37
CA ARG A 59 2.69 -3.98 7.49
C ARG A 59 3.50 -2.67 7.43
N TYR A 60 3.45 -1.93 6.33
CA TYR A 60 4.11 -0.63 6.23
C TYR A 60 3.40 0.42 7.07
N PHE A 61 2.10 0.59 6.88
CA PHE A 61 1.34 1.72 7.41
C PHE A 61 1.38 1.90 8.94
N PRO A 62 1.19 0.88 9.80
CA PRO A 62 1.19 1.10 11.24
C PRO A 62 2.54 1.57 11.79
N ARG A 63 3.65 1.22 11.12
CA ARG A 63 5.00 1.65 11.52
C ARG A 63 5.31 3.11 11.12
N HIS A 64 4.53 3.66 10.19
CA HIS A 64 4.77 4.97 9.58
C HIS A 64 3.59 5.94 9.79
N ALA A 65 2.59 5.56 10.58
CA ALA A 65 1.42 6.40 10.86
C ALA A 65 1.76 7.65 11.69
N GLY A 66 2.89 7.64 12.40
CA GLY A 66 3.40 8.78 13.17
C GLY A 66 4.47 9.60 12.43
N ASP A 67 4.74 9.30 11.15
CA ASP A 67 5.62 10.16 10.35
C ASP A 67 4.92 11.52 10.12
N ASN A 68 5.68 12.55 9.71
CA ASN A 68 5.11 13.83 9.29
C ASN A 68 4.37 13.63 7.96
N LEU A 69 3.04 13.59 7.97
CA LEU A 69 2.19 13.29 6.80
C LEU A 69 1.36 14.50 6.32
N ASP A 70 1.30 15.55 7.14
CA ASP A 70 0.52 16.76 6.92
C ASP A 70 1.21 17.76 5.98
N GLU A 71 2.55 17.71 5.89
CA GLU A 71 3.33 18.45 4.88
C GLU A 71 3.19 17.81 3.49
N THR A 72 2.06 18.09 2.83
CA THR A 72 1.70 17.53 1.51
C THR A 72 2.36 18.21 0.31
N GLY A 73 3.07 19.31 0.54
CA GLY A 73 3.64 20.14 -0.52
C GLY A 73 2.72 21.24 -1.07
N LYS A 74 1.53 21.44 -0.48
CA LYS A 74 0.62 22.54 -0.85
C LYS A 74 1.11 23.92 -0.40
N SER A 75 1.76 23.99 0.75
CA SER A 75 2.25 25.23 1.39
C SER A 75 3.78 25.32 1.42
N GLY A 76 4.48 24.45 0.70
CA GLY A 76 5.94 24.35 0.76
C GLY A 76 6.45 23.05 0.17
N LYS A 77 7.60 22.57 0.64
CA LYS A 77 8.12 21.26 0.25
C LYS A 77 7.35 20.16 0.99
N PRO A 78 7.03 19.03 0.33
CA PRO A 78 6.47 17.89 1.04
C PRO A 78 7.51 17.26 1.96
N SER A 79 7.07 16.68 3.06
CA SER A 79 7.96 15.94 3.96
C SER A 79 8.44 14.63 3.35
N ARG A 80 9.51 14.06 3.91
CA ARG A 80 10.00 12.73 3.54
C ARG A 80 8.97 11.63 3.85
N GLY A 81 8.22 11.81 4.95
CA GLY A 81 7.18 10.91 5.41
C GLY A 81 6.02 10.86 4.42
N TYR A 82 5.52 12.02 4.00
CA TYR A 82 4.43 12.12 3.03
C TYR A 82 4.79 11.47 1.68
N ILE A 83 5.97 11.75 1.14
CA ILE A 83 6.41 11.09 -0.11
C ILE A 83 6.50 9.57 0.08
N ALA A 84 7.10 9.11 1.18
CA ALA A 84 7.19 7.68 1.47
C ALA A 84 5.79 7.04 1.58
N TRP A 85 4.86 7.70 2.26
CA TRP A 85 3.47 7.27 2.40
C TRP A 85 2.80 7.06 1.05
N LEU A 86 2.95 8.04 0.14
CA LEU A 86 2.41 7.94 -1.22
C LEU A 86 3.05 6.82 -2.04
N LEU A 87 4.36 6.57 -1.91
CA LEU A 87 5.04 5.46 -2.59
C LEU A 87 4.42 4.09 -2.21
N TRP A 88 3.87 3.96 -1.02
CA TRP A 88 3.18 2.74 -0.58
C TRP A 88 1.68 2.73 -0.90
N GLY A 89 1.18 3.78 -1.59
CA GLY A 89 -0.20 3.89 -2.04
C GLY A 89 -1.06 4.83 -1.19
N GLY A 90 -0.49 5.53 -0.22
CA GLY A 90 -1.18 6.46 0.66
C GLY A 90 -2.31 5.80 1.46
N ASP A 91 -3.28 6.60 1.92
CA ASP A 91 -4.42 6.10 2.70
C ASP A 91 -5.25 5.08 1.92
N ALA A 92 -5.38 5.26 0.60
CA ALA A 92 -6.01 4.26 -0.26
C ALA A 92 -5.29 2.90 -0.19
N GLY A 93 -3.95 2.91 -0.19
CA GLY A 93 -3.11 1.72 -0.05
C GLY A 93 -3.27 1.07 1.31
N ARG A 94 -3.34 1.89 2.38
CA ARG A 94 -3.60 1.44 3.74
C ARG A 94 -4.92 0.71 3.84
N THR A 95 -6.02 1.40 3.53
CA THR A 95 -7.38 0.86 3.64
C THR A 95 -7.55 -0.41 2.80
N TRP A 96 -7.05 -0.40 1.56
CA TRP A 96 -7.12 -1.56 0.69
C TRP A 96 -6.34 -2.75 1.26
N SER A 97 -5.07 -2.54 1.60
CA SER A 97 -4.18 -3.62 2.04
C SER A 97 -4.63 -4.24 3.37
N GLU A 98 -5.06 -3.42 4.34
CA GLU A 98 -5.62 -3.89 5.61
C GLU A 98 -6.90 -4.71 5.38
N LYS A 99 -7.80 -4.25 4.50
CA LYS A 99 -9.03 -4.97 4.16
C LYS A 99 -8.77 -6.35 3.57
N VAL A 100 -7.91 -6.44 2.54
CA VAL A 100 -7.63 -7.72 1.87
C VAL A 100 -6.87 -8.67 2.79
N VAL A 101 -5.97 -8.16 3.65
CA VAL A 101 -5.29 -8.99 4.65
C VAL A 101 -6.28 -9.58 5.65
N GLY A 102 -7.22 -8.78 6.16
CA GLY A 102 -8.28 -9.30 7.04
C GLY A 102 -9.17 -10.35 6.35
N GLN A 103 -9.41 -10.23 5.04
CA GLN A 103 -10.13 -11.24 4.27
C GLN A 103 -9.32 -12.54 4.10
N LEU A 104 -8.01 -12.42 3.82
CA LEU A 104 -7.10 -13.57 3.72
C LEU A 104 -7.03 -14.33 5.05
N ASP A 105 -6.87 -13.63 6.17
CA ASP A 105 -6.79 -14.24 7.49
C ASP A 105 -8.05 -15.03 7.83
N ARG A 106 -9.24 -14.45 7.58
CA ARG A 106 -10.51 -15.15 7.79
C ARG A 106 -10.65 -16.39 6.89
N ALA A 107 -10.19 -16.31 5.65
CA ALA A 107 -10.24 -17.45 4.72
C ALA A 107 -9.30 -18.58 5.17
N GLU A 108 -8.12 -18.25 5.69
CA GLU A 108 -7.15 -19.21 6.23
C GLU A 108 -7.67 -19.88 7.52
N THR A 109 -8.21 -19.11 8.48
CA THR A 109 -8.78 -19.65 9.73
C THR A 109 -10.03 -20.50 9.48
N GLY A 110 -10.91 -20.09 8.56
CA GLY A 110 -12.09 -20.87 8.19
C GLY A 110 -11.73 -22.19 7.49
N ALA A 111 -10.64 -22.22 6.72
CA ALA A 111 -10.14 -23.44 6.10
C ALA A 111 -9.55 -24.41 7.12
N SER A 112 -8.80 -23.92 8.12
CA SER A 112 -8.22 -24.78 9.16
C SER A 112 -9.28 -25.39 10.09
N ALA A 113 -10.40 -24.70 10.32
CA ALA A 113 -11.51 -25.21 11.13
C ALA A 113 -12.40 -26.26 10.43
N GLN A 114 -12.37 -26.36 9.09
CA GLN A 114 -13.14 -27.35 8.32
C GLN A 114 -12.38 -28.65 8.07
N SER A 115 -11.08 -28.66 8.34
CA SER A 115 -10.18 -29.81 8.16
C SER A 115 -9.85 -30.55 9.47
N ALA A 116 -10.50 -30.18 10.57
CA ALA A 116 -10.39 -30.79 11.90
C ALA A 116 -11.72 -31.43 12.29
#